data_AF-A0A0U5BB16-F1
#
_entry.id   AF-A0A0U5BB16-F1
#
_cell.length_a   1.000
_cell.length_b   1.000
_cell.length_c   1.000
_cell.angle_alpha   90.00
_cell.angle_beta   90.00
_cell.angle_gamma   90.00
#
_symmetry.space_group_name_H-M   'P 1'
#
loop_
_entity.id
_entity.type
_entity.pdbx_description
1 polymer ?
#
loop_
_entity_poly.entity_id
_entity_poly.type
_entity_poly.pdbx_seq_one_letter_code
_entity_poly.pdbx_strand_id
1 'polypeptide(L)'
;MANDTFDLDVTAEHPIDDEAFAAIDRDRLVTEIAALPSDLRAGMTGILVDGRTYSDVSQELGIRQPELVRIIQRGKAIILRRTAQAG
;
A
#
# COMPACT_ATOMS: atom_id res chain seq x y z
N MET A 1 -26.60 7.69 4.84
CA MET A 1 -25.36 7.94 4.08
C MET A 1 -24.30 7.05 4.69
N ALA A 2 -23.85 6.04 3.95
CA ALA A 2 -23.01 4.96 4.47
C ALA A 2 -21.56 5.45 4.66
N ASN A 3 -21.19 5.76 5.91
CA ASN A 3 -19.81 5.99 6.33
C ASN A 3 -19.25 4.69 6.92
N ASP A 4 -19.18 3.63 6.12
CA ASP A 4 -18.92 2.27 6.65
C ASP A 4 -18.00 1.44 5.73
N THR A 5 -17.02 2.07 5.06
CA THR A 5 -16.15 1.36 4.09
C THR A 5 -14.66 1.67 4.23
N PHE A 6 -14.28 2.57 5.14
CA PHE A 6 -12.88 2.73 5.54
C PHE A 6 -12.73 2.22 6.95
N ASP A 7 -12.81 0.89 7.07
CA ASP A 7 -12.32 0.15 8.23
C ASP A 7 -10.83 0.50 8.41
N LEU A 8 -10.61 1.55 9.20
CA LEU A 8 -9.32 2.12 9.58
C LEU A 8 -8.67 1.30 10.69
N ASP A 9 -9.24 0.15 11.05
CA ASP A 9 -8.68 -0.78 12.02
C ASP A 9 -7.71 -1.77 11.34
N VAL A 10 -6.71 -1.22 10.64
CA VAL A 10 -5.45 -1.97 10.45
C VAL A 10 -4.70 -1.86 11.76
N THR A 11 -5.17 -2.59 12.77
CA THR A 11 -4.40 -2.85 13.99
C THR A 11 -3.10 -3.52 13.56
N ALA A 12 -1.98 -3.00 14.06
CA ALA A 12 -0.63 -3.47 13.77
C ALA A 12 -0.34 -4.91 14.28
N GLU A 13 -1.37 -5.68 14.61
CA GLU A 13 -1.27 -6.99 15.27
C GLU A 13 -0.99 -8.14 14.29
N HIS A 14 -1.20 -7.93 12.99
CA HIS A 14 -0.81 -8.92 11.98
C HIS A 14 0.42 -8.44 11.19
N PRO A 15 1.56 -9.16 11.28
CA PRO A 15 2.67 -8.92 10.38
C PRO A 15 2.18 -9.12 8.94
N ILE A 16 2.62 -8.24 8.05
CA ILE A 16 2.28 -8.36 6.62
C ILE A 16 2.89 -9.66 6.10
N ASP A 17 2.06 -10.48 5.48
CA ASP A 17 2.52 -11.67 4.78
C ASP A 17 3.22 -11.22 3.48
N ASP A 18 4.54 -11.00 3.59
CA ASP A 18 5.37 -10.56 2.47
C ASP A 18 5.46 -11.63 1.37
N GLU A 19 5.29 -12.92 1.68
CA GLU A 19 5.27 -14.00 0.69
C GLU A 19 3.99 -13.95 -0.13
N ALA A 20 2.83 -13.85 0.53
CA ALA A 20 1.55 -13.67 -0.14
C ALA A 20 1.52 -12.36 -0.96
N PHE A 21 2.15 -11.29 -0.46
CA PHE A 21 2.21 -10.03 -1.21
C PHE A 21 3.10 -10.16 -2.44
N ALA A 22 4.25 -10.84 -2.33
CA ALA A 22 5.15 -11.08 -3.45
C ALA A 22 4.56 -12.01 -4.52
N ALA A 23 3.58 -12.85 -4.17
CA ALA A 23 2.87 -13.72 -5.09
C ALA A 23 1.83 -12.98 -5.97
N ILE A 24 1.53 -11.71 -5.68
CA ILE A 24 0.61 -10.90 -6.49
C ILE A 24 1.28 -10.58 -7.83
N ASP A 25 0.61 -10.95 -8.92
CA ASP A 25 1.04 -10.59 -10.27
C ASP A 25 1.20 -9.08 -10.46
N ARG A 26 2.15 -8.67 -11.30
CA ARG A 26 2.49 -7.26 -11.50
C ARG A 26 1.33 -6.43 -12.03
N ASP A 27 0.55 -6.93 -12.99
CA ASP A 27 -0.56 -6.18 -13.57
C ASP A 27 -1.69 -6.04 -12.55
N ARG A 28 -1.92 -7.09 -11.75
CA ARG A 28 -2.85 -7.03 -10.62
C ARG A 28 -2.39 -6.03 -9.55
N LEU A 29 -1.10 -6.04 -9.20
CA LEU A 29 -0.53 -5.13 -8.22
C LEU A 29 -0.69 -3.66 -8.64
N VAL A 30 -0.39 -3.34 -9.90
CA VAL A 30 -0.56 -1.98 -10.45
C VAL A 30 -2.03 -1.56 -10.38
N THR A 31 -2.96 -2.45 -10.73
CA THR A 31 -4.40 -2.20 -10.64
C THR A 31 -4.84 -1.91 -9.20
N GLU A 32 -4.38 -2.71 -8.25
CA GLU A 32 -4.71 -2.53 -6.83
C GLU A 32 -4.13 -1.25 -6.25
N ILE A 33 -2.88 -0.90 -6.61
CA ILE A 33 -2.25 0.37 -6.22
C ILE A 33 -3.07 1.56 -6.76
N ALA A 34 -3.50 1.50 -8.02
CA ALA A 34 -4.32 2.56 -8.61
C ALA A 34 -5.67 2.75 -7.89
N ALA A 35 -6.21 1.69 -7.28
CA ALA A 35 -7.44 1.69 -6.49
C ALA A 35 -7.24 2.10 -5.00
N LEU A 36 -6.02 2.45 -4.58
CA LEU A 36 -5.77 2.99 -3.23
C LEU A 36 -6.14 4.48 -3.13
N PRO A 37 -6.43 4.99 -1.92
CA PRO A 37 -6.50 6.44 -1.66
C PRO A 37 -5.23 7.17 -2.12
N SER A 38 -5.36 8.45 -2.51
CA SER A 38 -4.24 9.27 -3.03
C SER A 38 -3.01 9.24 -2.12
N ASP A 39 -3.25 9.32 -0.82
CA ASP A 39 -2.20 9.45 0.20
C ASP A 39 -1.35 8.17 0.33
N LEU A 40 -1.91 7.01 -0.07
CA LEU A 40 -1.16 5.74 -0.13
C LEU A 40 -0.60 5.47 -1.52
N ARG A 41 -1.38 5.81 -2.55
CA ARG A 41 -1.08 5.50 -3.95
C ARG A 41 0.25 6.10 -4.41
N ALA A 42 0.52 7.37 -4.08
CA ALA A 42 1.72 8.06 -4.55
C ALA A 42 2.99 7.38 -4.02
N GLY A 43 3.05 7.08 -2.72
CA GLY A 43 4.17 6.37 -2.11
C GLY A 43 4.32 4.94 -2.64
N MET A 44 3.21 4.20 -2.73
CA MET A 44 3.20 2.83 -3.25
C MET A 44 3.68 2.74 -4.71
N THR A 45 3.25 3.67 -5.56
CA THR A 45 3.66 3.72 -6.97
C THR A 45 5.16 3.99 -7.09
N GLY A 46 5.65 5.03 -6.41
CA GLY A 46 7.07 5.40 -6.47
C GLY A 46 8.00 4.28 -6.03
N ILE A 47 7.63 3.52 -4.99
CA ILE A 47 8.46 2.44 -4.46
C ILE A 47 8.30 1.13 -5.24
N LEU A 48 7.06 0.68 -5.47
CA LEU A 48 6.80 -0.68 -5.94
C LEU A 48 6.61 -0.79 -7.46
N VAL A 49 6.24 0.31 -8.13
CA VAL A 49 6.04 0.33 -9.58
C VAL A 49 7.24 0.96 -10.27
N ASP A 50 7.66 2.13 -9.78
CA ASP A 50 8.74 2.91 -10.40
C ASP A 50 10.13 2.50 -9.91
N GLY A 51 10.21 1.69 -8.83
CA GLY A 51 11.48 1.18 -8.28
C GLY A 51 12.38 2.27 -7.69
N ARG A 52 11.82 3.40 -7.25
CA ARG A 52 12.57 4.52 -6.69
C ARG A 52 12.98 4.25 -5.25
N THR A 53 13.97 4.99 -4.77
CA THR A 53 14.41 4.88 -3.38
C THR A 53 13.41 5.52 -2.41
N TYR A 54 13.37 5.01 -1.18
CA TYR A 54 12.57 5.60 -0.11
C TYR A 54 12.95 7.05 0.18
N SER A 55 14.23 7.42 0.06
CA SER A 55 14.66 8.82 0.24
C SER A 55 14.07 9.73 -0.84
N ASP A 56 14.17 9.35 -2.11
CA ASP A 56 13.70 10.19 -3.23
C ASP A 56 12.19 10.40 -3.16
N VAL A 57 11.43 9.32 -2.95
CA VAL A 57 9.97 9.38 -2.86
C VAL A 57 9.53 10.17 -1.64
N SER A 58 10.17 9.98 -0.48
CA SER A 58 9.81 10.73 0.73
C SER A 58 10.05 12.24 0.58
N GLN A 59 11.15 12.63 -0.07
CA GLN A 59 11.49 14.02 -0.33
C GLN A 59 10.52 14.66 -1.32
N GLU A 60 10.20 13.97 -2.42
CA GLU A 60 9.23 14.46 -3.41
C GLU A 60 7.83 14.65 -2.82
N LEU A 61 7.40 13.72 -1.98
CA LEU A 61 6.10 13.80 -1.30
C LEU A 61 6.10 14.80 -0.12
N GLY A 62 7.25 15.36 0.25
CA GLY A 62 7.35 16.28 1.40
C GLY A 62 7.07 15.61 2.75
N ILE A 63 7.32 14.31 2.88
CA ILE A 63 7.08 13.53 4.11
C ILE A 63 8.38 12.97 4.68
N ARG A 64 8.34 12.53 5.94
CA ARG A 64 9.48 11.85 6.55
C ARG A 64 9.56 10.40 6.04
N GLN A 65 10.78 9.88 5.88
CA GLN A 65 10.99 8.50 5.43
C GLN A 65 10.27 7.43 6.29
N PRO A 66 10.23 7.52 7.64
CA PRO A 66 9.44 6.58 8.43
C PRO A 66 7.93 6.64 8.16
N GLU A 67 7.41 7.79 7.76
CA GLU A 67 6.01 7.93 7.37
C GLU A 67 5.76 7.22 6.04
N LEU A 68 6.68 7.35 5.07
CA LEU A 68 6.61 6.58 3.83
C LEU A 68 6.62 5.07 4.11
N VAL A 69 7.45 4.59 5.04
CA VAL A 69 7.45 3.16 5.43
C VAL A 69 6.07 2.73 5.93
N ARG A 70 5.41 3.53 6.78
CA ARG A 70 4.04 3.23 7.26
C ARG A 70 3.01 3.24 6.14
N ILE A 71 3.12 4.17 5.19
CA ILE A 71 2.29 4.22 3.99
C ILE A 71 2.42 2.91 3.21
N ILE A 72 3.65 2.43 2.99
CA ILE A 72 3.90 1.17 2.27
C ILE A 72 3.30 -0.02 3.02
N GLN A 73 3.55 -0.13 4.33
CA GLN A 73 2.99 -1.21 5.14
C GLN A 73 1.46 -1.20 5.09
N ARG A 74 0.83 -0.04 5.29
CA ARG A 74 -0.62 0.08 5.22
C ARG A 74 -1.18 -0.25 3.84
N GLY A 75 -0.51 0.21 2.78
CA GLY A 75 -0.87 -0.11 1.39
C GLY A 75 -0.83 -1.61 1.12
N LYS A 76 0.26 -2.28 1.52
CA LYS A 76 0.40 -3.75 1.41
C LYS A 76 -0.73 -4.49 2.12
N ALA A 77 -1.05 -4.13 3.37
CA ALA A 77 -2.11 -4.76 4.15
C ALA A 77 -3.49 -4.64 3.48
N ILE A 78 -3.82 -3.46 2.94
CA ILE A 78 -5.08 -3.23 2.22
C ILE A 78 -5.15 -4.09 0.96
N ILE A 79 -4.07 -4.13 0.18
CA ILE A 79 -4.02 -4.90 -1.06
C ILE A 79 -4.19 -6.40 -0.76
N LEU A 80 -3.46 -6.95 0.21
CA LEU A 80 -3.61 -8.36 0.63
C LEU A 80 -5.04 -8.69 1.03
N ARG A 81 -5.67 -7.84 1.84
CA ARG A 81 -7.07 -8.03 2.26
C ARG A 81 -8.02 -8.03 1.06
N ARG A 82 -7.80 -7.18 0.05
CA ARG A 82 -8.63 -7.13 -1.17
C ARG A 82 -8.43 -8.35 -2.06
N THR A 83 -7.19 -8.78 -2.26
CA THR A 83 -6.88 -9.94 -3.12
C THR A 83 -7.34 -11.24 -2.49
N ALA A 84 -7.28 -11.37 -1.16
CA ALA A 84 -7.79 -12.54 -0.44
C ALA A 84 -9.33 -12.67 -0.49
N GLN A 85 -10.07 -11.57 -0.63
CA GLN A 85 -11.53 -11.59 -0.77
C GLN A 85 -12.02 -11.77 -2.22
N ALA A 86 -11.11 -11.65 -3.19
CA ALA A 86 -11.44 -11.74 -4.61
C ALA A 86 -11.28 -13.15 -5.21
N GLY A 87 -10.76 -14.11 -4.42
CA GLY A 87 -10.67 -15.53 -4.75
C GLY A 87 -11.74 -16.35 -4.01
#